data_AF-A0A8H4Q154-F1
#
_entry.id   AF-A0A8H4Q154-F1
#
_cell.length_a   1.000
_cell.length_b   1.000
_cell.length_c   1.000
_cell.angle_alpha   90.00
_cell.angle_beta   90.00
_cell.angle_gamma   90.00
#
_symmetry.space_group_name_H-M   'P 1'
#
loop_
_entity.id
_entity.type
_entity.pdbx_description
1 polymer ?
#
loop_
_entity_poly.entity_id
_entity_poly.type
_entity_poly.pdbx_seq_one_letter_code
_entity_poly.pdbx_strand_id
1 'polypeptide(L)'
;MVSSAAAGSGPGGAGQLSFQDYLELNDLLFEWGDSYDSKDWDRLRGIIAPTLYVDYSQIGKGVWKEMPAEEFMAMVSSDGFLGDPCVKTQHLLGATRWEPVSDTEVIGNHQLRAAHQVYEEPELINVKVKGHGHATNKHFYKKVDGVWKFAGLAPLVRWNEHEFEKVFKGSYLKEEAEKK
;
A
#
# COMPACT_ATOMS: atom_id res chain seq x y z
N MET A 1 30.53 8.21 -37.35
CA MET A 1 29.16 8.69 -37.11
C MET A 1 28.24 7.48 -37.18
N VAL A 2 27.75 7.00 -36.04
CA VAL A 2 26.69 5.98 -36.01
C VAL A 2 25.56 6.58 -35.19
N SER A 3 24.48 6.86 -35.91
CA SER A 3 23.18 7.28 -35.43
C SER A 3 22.53 6.16 -34.60
N SER A 4 21.87 6.52 -33.51
CA SER A 4 20.40 6.37 -33.41
C SER A 4 19.98 6.45 -31.94
N ALA A 5 19.27 7.53 -31.60
CA ALA A 5 18.48 7.62 -30.39
C ALA A 5 17.27 6.67 -30.55
N ALA A 6 17.30 5.55 -29.84
CA ALA A 6 16.11 4.72 -29.66
C ALA A 6 15.29 5.31 -28.51
N ALA A 7 14.50 6.35 -28.83
CA ALA A 7 13.35 6.70 -28.03
C ALA A 7 12.31 5.58 -28.22
N GLY A 8 12.30 4.62 -27.28
CA GLY A 8 11.29 3.58 -27.23
C GLY A 8 9.95 4.16 -26.79
N SER A 9 9.14 4.58 -27.75
CA SER A 9 7.72 4.86 -27.53
C SER A 9 6.96 3.55 -27.35
N GLY A 10 6.67 3.19 -26.09
CA GLY A 10 5.67 2.17 -25.76
C GLY A 10 4.25 2.61 -26.12
N PRO A 11 3.28 1.68 -26.24
CA PRO A 11 1.97 2.00 -26.77
C PRO A 11 1.10 2.62 -25.67
N GLY A 12 0.80 3.93 -25.81
CA GLY A 12 -0.23 4.61 -25.04
C GLY A 12 0.18 5.96 -24.45
N GLY A 13 0.41 6.97 -25.31
CA GLY A 13 -0.03 8.36 -25.13
C GLY A 13 0.30 9.19 -23.87
N ALA A 14 1.00 8.69 -22.86
CA ALA A 14 1.43 9.47 -21.71
C ALA A 14 2.93 9.81 -21.84
N GLY A 15 3.28 11.07 -21.58
CA GLY A 15 4.67 11.54 -21.60
C GLY A 15 5.58 10.72 -20.70
N GLN A 16 6.87 10.70 -21.02
CA GLN A 16 7.88 10.06 -20.20
C GLN A 16 7.92 10.74 -18.82
N LEU A 17 7.90 9.95 -17.73
CA LEU A 17 7.99 10.48 -16.37
C LEU A 17 9.27 11.32 -16.23
N SER A 18 9.15 12.56 -15.77
CA SER A 18 10.33 13.39 -15.53
C SER A 18 11.15 12.81 -14.36
N PHE A 19 12.43 13.12 -14.30
CA PHE A 19 13.25 12.69 -13.16
C PHE A 19 12.78 13.30 -11.85
N GLN A 20 12.26 14.53 -11.87
CA GLN A 20 11.70 15.18 -10.69
C GLN A 20 10.42 14.47 -10.20
N ASP A 21 9.50 14.15 -11.10
CA ASP A 21 8.31 13.35 -10.73
C ASP A 21 8.72 11.98 -10.19
N TYR A 22 9.75 11.34 -10.75
CA TYR A 22 10.28 10.08 -10.23
C TYR A 22 10.78 10.21 -8.79
N LEU A 23 11.52 11.26 -8.45
CA LEU A 23 12.00 11.48 -7.07
C LEU A 23 10.82 11.64 -6.11
N GLU A 24 9.86 12.53 -6.44
CA GLU A 24 8.69 12.79 -5.60
C GLU A 24 7.83 11.53 -5.40
N LEU A 25 7.65 10.72 -6.45
CA LEU A 25 6.89 9.47 -6.36
C LEU A 25 7.63 8.39 -5.54
N ASN A 26 8.96 8.34 -5.59
CA ASN A 26 9.74 7.43 -4.72
C ASN A 26 9.69 7.88 -3.27
N ASP A 27 9.72 9.19 -3.00
CA ASP A 27 9.53 9.72 -1.66
C ASP A 27 8.16 9.30 -1.13
N LEU A 28 7.07 9.51 -1.89
CA LEU A 28 5.73 9.07 -1.48
C LEU A 28 5.63 7.56 -1.23
N LEU A 29 6.31 6.75 -2.05
CA LEU A 29 6.36 5.30 -1.89
C LEU A 29 7.01 4.92 -0.55
N PHE A 30 8.14 5.54 -0.23
CA PHE A 30 8.84 5.35 1.03
C PHE A 30 7.99 5.81 2.22
N GLU A 31 7.46 7.05 2.14
CA GLU A 31 6.62 7.65 3.17
C GLU A 31 5.40 6.78 3.47
N TRP A 32 4.75 6.19 2.46
CA TRP A 32 3.62 5.28 2.66
C TRP A 32 4.01 4.06 3.51
N GLY A 33 5.08 3.35 3.12
CA GLY A 33 5.49 2.11 3.79
C GLY A 33 5.96 2.38 5.22
N ASP A 34 6.79 3.39 5.38
CA ASP A 34 7.39 3.73 6.67
C ASP A 34 6.36 4.35 7.64
N SER A 35 5.35 5.08 7.13
CA SER A 35 4.24 5.56 7.97
C SER A 35 3.41 4.40 8.53
N TYR A 36 3.13 3.37 7.71
CA TYR A 36 2.43 2.17 8.17
C TYR A 36 3.23 1.43 9.25
N ASP A 37 4.53 1.25 9.02
CA ASP A 37 5.41 0.46 9.91
C ASP A 37 5.70 1.17 11.24
N SER A 38 5.89 2.48 11.20
CA SER A 38 6.07 3.32 12.40
C SER A 38 4.76 3.67 13.10
N LYS A 39 3.62 3.41 12.46
CA LYS A 39 2.28 3.88 12.88
C LYS A 39 2.21 5.41 13.04
N ASP A 40 2.96 6.13 12.22
CA ASP A 40 2.92 7.60 12.16
C ASP A 40 1.79 8.05 11.22
N TRP A 41 0.62 8.28 11.82
CA TRP A 41 -0.60 8.60 11.08
C TRP A 41 -0.62 10.02 10.54
N ASP A 42 0.06 10.97 11.19
CA ASP A 42 0.15 12.34 10.71
C ASP A 42 1.04 12.42 9.47
N ARG A 43 2.14 11.65 9.45
CA ARG A 43 2.98 11.48 8.27
C ARG A 43 2.20 10.88 7.10
N LEU A 44 1.41 9.83 7.33
CA LEU A 44 0.55 9.25 6.31
C LEU A 44 -0.48 10.26 5.77
N ARG A 45 -1.17 10.99 6.65
CA ARG A 45 -2.14 12.03 6.25
C ARG A 45 -1.51 13.10 5.36
N GLY A 46 -0.24 13.43 5.58
CA GLY A 46 0.49 14.40 4.76
C GLY A 46 0.61 14.03 3.29
N ILE A 47 0.61 12.73 2.97
CA ILE A 47 0.92 12.23 1.63
C ILE A 47 -0.30 11.72 0.83
N ILE A 48 -1.44 11.47 1.48
CA ILE A 48 -2.62 10.90 0.80
C ILE A 48 -3.43 11.95 0.03
N ALA A 49 -4.08 11.51 -1.05
CA ALA A 49 -5.05 12.31 -1.79
C ALA A 49 -6.38 12.41 -1.01
N PRO A 50 -7.24 13.42 -1.29
CA PRO A 50 -8.55 13.57 -0.63
C PRO A 50 -9.49 12.36 -0.78
N THR A 51 -9.33 11.62 -1.88
CA THR A 51 -10.05 10.36 -2.17
C THR A 51 -9.07 9.33 -2.72
N LEU A 52 -9.26 8.07 -2.34
CA LEU A 52 -8.38 6.97 -2.70
C LEU A 52 -9.15 5.83 -3.39
N TYR A 53 -8.54 5.22 -4.40
CA TYR A 53 -8.97 3.92 -4.91
C TYR A 53 -8.36 2.82 -4.03
N VAL A 54 -9.18 2.04 -3.34
CA VAL A 54 -8.70 0.99 -2.43
C VAL A 54 -9.30 -0.34 -2.85
N ASP A 55 -8.46 -1.28 -3.27
CA ASP A 55 -8.86 -2.65 -3.55
C ASP A 55 -8.14 -3.61 -2.61
N TYR A 56 -8.81 -3.99 -1.54
CA TYR A 56 -8.33 -4.96 -0.55
C TYR A 56 -9.05 -6.30 -0.64
N SER A 57 -9.66 -6.61 -1.79
CA SER A 57 -10.35 -7.90 -2.02
C SER A 57 -9.42 -9.10 -1.79
N GLN A 58 -8.16 -8.99 -2.21
CA GLN A 58 -7.14 -10.03 -2.05
C GLN A 58 -6.71 -10.26 -0.59
N ILE A 59 -7.05 -9.34 0.33
CA ILE A 59 -6.77 -9.45 1.76
C ILE A 59 -8.04 -9.58 2.63
N GLY A 60 -9.15 -10.00 2.02
CA GLY A 60 -10.40 -10.30 2.72
C GLY A 60 -11.26 -9.09 3.08
N LYS A 61 -11.04 -7.93 2.44
CA LYS A 61 -11.85 -6.71 2.61
C LYS A 61 -12.55 -6.33 1.30
N GLY A 62 -13.13 -5.12 1.24
CA GLY A 62 -13.88 -4.61 0.09
C GLY A 62 -13.03 -3.95 -1.00
N VAL A 63 -13.74 -3.39 -1.98
CA VAL A 63 -13.20 -2.51 -3.01
C VAL A 63 -13.96 -1.19 -2.93
N TRP A 64 -13.23 -0.07 -2.87
CA TRP A 64 -13.77 1.27 -2.80
C TRP A 64 -13.16 2.10 -3.92
N LYS A 65 -14.00 2.64 -4.79
CA LYS A 65 -13.53 3.39 -5.97
C LYS A 65 -13.03 4.79 -5.60
N GLU A 66 -13.68 5.42 -4.62
CA GLU A 66 -13.43 6.79 -4.19
C GLU A 66 -13.60 6.90 -2.66
N MET A 67 -12.80 6.14 -1.91
CA MET A 67 -12.81 6.18 -0.44
C MET A 67 -12.32 7.55 0.04
N PRO A 68 -13.08 8.30 0.87
CA PRO A 68 -12.58 9.53 1.47
C PRO A 68 -11.32 9.28 2.32
N ALA A 69 -10.39 10.23 2.30
CA ALA A 69 -9.13 10.15 3.07
C ALA A 69 -9.37 9.82 4.56
N GLU A 70 -10.38 10.43 5.18
CA GLU A 70 -10.70 10.17 6.59
C GLU A 70 -11.21 8.75 6.84
N GLU A 71 -11.99 8.18 5.91
CA GLU A 71 -12.44 6.79 6.00
C GLU A 71 -11.28 5.81 5.80
N PHE A 72 -10.37 6.12 4.87
CA PHE A 72 -9.15 5.37 4.67
C PHE A 72 -8.30 5.36 5.94
N MET A 73 -8.08 6.53 6.54
CA MET A 73 -7.32 6.67 7.78
C MET A 73 -7.97 5.92 8.93
N ALA A 74 -9.28 6.05 9.12
CA ALA A 74 -10.02 5.31 10.14
C ALA A 74 -9.89 3.80 9.98
N MET A 75 -9.89 3.28 8.73
CA MET A 75 -9.67 1.87 8.46
C MET A 75 -8.25 1.45 8.82
N VAL A 76 -7.22 2.17 8.32
CA VAL A 76 -5.83 1.72 8.45
C VAL A 76 -5.33 1.82 9.88
N SER A 77 -5.71 2.88 10.61
CA SER A 77 -5.28 3.12 11.99
C SER A 77 -6.16 2.43 13.04
N SER A 78 -7.12 1.59 12.63
CA SER A 78 -7.99 0.89 13.57
C SER A 78 -7.26 -0.22 14.33
N ASP A 79 -7.68 -0.49 15.57
CA ASP A 79 -7.22 -1.66 16.36
C ASP A 79 -7.52 -3.00 15.66
N GLY A 80 -8.50 -3.03 14.76
CA GLY A 80 -8.78 -4.20 13.94
C GLY A 80 -7.77 -4.44 12.81
N PHE A 81 -6.81 -3.53 12.62
CA PHE A 81 -5.84 -3.54 11.52
C PHE A 81 -4.44 -3.09 11.99
N LEU A 82 -3.84 -2.05 11.39
CA LEU A 82 -2.49 -1.61 11.75
C LEU A 82 -2.45 -0.75 13.02
N GLY A 83 -3.58 -0.30 13.55
CA GLY A 83 -3.62 0.45 14.81
C GLY A 83 -3.36 -0.40 16.05
N ASP A 84 -3.46 -1.74 15.93
CA ASP A 84 -3.26 -2.65 17.05
C ASP A 84 -1.84 -2.48 17.63
N PRO A 85 -1.70 -2.14 18.93
CA PRO A 85 -0.41 -1.98 19.57
C PRO A 85 0.40 -3.29 19.60
N CYS A 86 -0.26 -4.44 19.57
CA CYS A 86 0.37 -5.76 19.52
C CYS A 86 0.80 -6.18 18.11
N VAL A 87 0.50 -5.40 17.07
CA VAL A 87 0.91 -5.72 15.68
C VAL A 87 2.14 -4.93 15.29
N LYS A 88 3.18 -5.64 14.85
CA LYS A 88 4.34 -5.07 14.16
C LYS A 88 4.34 -5.46 12.69
N THR A 89 4.72 -4.52 11.83
CA THR A 89 4.80 -4.71 10.39
C THR A 89 6.12 -4.25 9.83
N GLN A 90 6.48 -4.79 8.66
CA GLN A 90 7.43 -4.18 7.75
C GLN A 90 6.89 -4.31 6.32
N HIS A 91 6.62 -3.19 5.66
CA HIS A 91 6.24 -3.11 4.26
C HIS A 91 7.49 -2.96 3.39
N LEU A 92 8.25 -4.05 3.24
CA LEU A 92 9.50 -4.02 2.49
C LEU A 92 9.25 -3.92 0.99
N LEU A 93 9.64 -2.78 0.43
CA LEU A 93 9.49 -2.44 -0.98
C LEU A 93 10.70 -2.92 -1.79
N GLY A 94 10.44 -3.67 -2.85
CA GLY A 94 11.44 -4.22 -3.76
C GLY A 94 11.50 -3.48 -5.09
N ALA A 95 11.70 -4.23 -6.18
CA ALA A 95 11.77 -3.64 -7.51
C ALA A 95 10.47 -2.89 -7.84
N THR A 96 10.64 -1.69 -8.41
CA THR A 96 9.54 -0.77 -8.76
C THR A 96 9.63 -0.40 -10.24
N ARG A 97 8.46 -0.35 -10.91
CA ARG A 97 8.33 0.25 -12.23
C ARG A 97 7.15 1.22 -12.26
N TRP A 98 7.27 2.24 -13.11
CA TRP A 98 6.31 3.33 -13.22
C TRP A 98 5.61 3.32 -14.57
N GLU A 99 4.31 3.60 -14.56
CA GLU A 99 3.45 3.67 -15.73
C GLU A 99 2.75 5.05 -15.71
N PRO A 100 3.28 6.05 -16.42
CA PRO A 100 2.59 7.32 -16.61
C PRO A 100 1.24 7.09 -17.29
N VAL A 101 0.18 7.72 -16.78
CA VAL A 101 -1.18 7.63 -17.34
C VAL A 101 -1.58 8.97 -17.95
N SER A 102 -1.26 10.07 -17.27
CA SER A 102 -1.44 11.44 -17.75
C SER A 102 -0.45 12.37 -17.04
N ASP A 103 -0.47 13.66 -17.35
CA ASP A 103 0.37 14.68 -16.68
C ASP A 103 0.10 14.77 -15.16
N THR A 104 -1.05 14.26 -14.71
CA THR A 104 -1.51 14.31 -13.32
C THR A 104 -1.72 12.94 -12.69
N GLU A 105 -1.47 11.83 -13.40
CA GLU A 105 -1.71 10.48 -12.89
C GLU A 105 -0.59 9.52 -13.28
N VAL A 106 -0.12 8.74 -12.30
CA VAL A 106 0.92 7.73 -12.48
C VAL A 106 0.54 6.48 -11.69
N ILE A 107 0.82 5.31 -12.27
CA ILE A 107 0.70 4.03 -11.58
C ILE A 107 2.10 3.52 -11.23
N GLY A 108 2.30 3.18 -9.96
CA GLY A 108 3.48 2.47 -9.47
C GLY A 108 3.19 0.98 -9.31
N ASN A 109 4.10 0.12 -9.76
CA ASN A 109 4.02 -1.32 -9.54
C ASN A 109 5.23 -1.73 -8.69
N HIS A 110 4.98 -2.14 -7.45
CA HIS A 110 5.99 -2.36 -6.43
C HIS A 110 6.01 -3.83 -6.02
N GLN A 111 7.16 -4.49 -6.06
CA GLN A 111 7.32 -5.73 -5.31
C GLN A 111 7.20 -5.42 -3.82
N LEU A 112 6.46 -6.24 -3.08
CA LEU A 112 6.21 -6.04 -1.66
C LEU A 112 6.34 -7.36 -0.92
N ARG A 113 7.13 -7.37 0.14
CA ARG A 113 7.05 -8.36 1.22
C ARG A 113 6.56 -7.66 2.47
N ALA A 114 5.33 -7.93 2.88
CA ALA A 114 4.74 -7.37 4.09
C ALA A 114 4.86 -8.38 5.23
N ALA A 115 5.87 -8.22 6.10
CA ALA A 115 6.08 -9.10 7.23
C ALA A 115 5.31 -8.60 8.45
N HIS A 116 4.58 -9.49 9.14
CA HIS A 116 3.82 -9.17 10.34
C HIS A 116 4.17 -10.11 11.50
N GLN A 117 4.17 -9.53 12.70
CA GLN A 117 4.16 -10.27 13.96
C GLN A 117 3.07 -9.70 14.87
N VAL A 118 2.27 -10.58 15.45
CA VAL A 118 1.30 -10.24 16.49
C VAL A 118 1.84 -10.75 17.81
N TYR A 119 1.85 -9.90 18.82
CA TYR A 119 2.28 -10.21 20.18
C TYR A 119 1.09 -10.54 21.07
N GLU A 120 1.33 -11.25 22.17
CA GLU A 120 0.30 -11.52 23.16
C GLU A 120 -0.20 -10.22 23.82
N GLU A 121 0.73 -9.31 24.10
CA GLU A 121 0.51 -8.07 24.84
C GLU A 121 1.32 -6.89 24.25
N PRO A 122 0.93 -5.63 24.53
CA PRO A 122 1.56 -4.42 23.98
C PRO A 122 3.03 -4.21 24.34
N GLU A 123 3.58 -4.95 25.31
CA GLU A 123 4.99 -4.93 25.68
C GLU A 123 5.89 -5.61 24.64
N LEU A 124 5.29 -6.35 23.69
CA LEU A 124 5.97 -6.96 22.54
C LEU A 124 7.03 -8.00 22.90
N ILE A 125 6.79 -8.78 23.95
CA ILE A 125 7.74 -9.79 24.45
C ILE A 125 7.50 -11.14 23.80
N ASN A 126 6.27 -11.66 23.90
CA ASN A 126 5.91 -12.99 23.39
C ASN A 126 5.17 -12.87 22.06
N VAL A 127 5.72 -13.53 21.03
CA VAL A 127 5.09 -13.57 19.70
C VAL A 127 3.97 -14.61 19.71
N LYS A 128 2.74 -14.16 19.44
CA LYS A 128 1.55 -14.99 19.34
C LYS A 128 1.35 -15.56 17.93
N VAL A 129 1.47 -14.72 16.89
CA VAL A 129 1.23 -15.09 15.48
C VAL A 129 2.28 -14.44 14.59
N LYS A 130 2.66 -15.13 13.51
CA LYS A 130 3.39 -14.54 12.38
C LYS A 130 2.57 -14.70 11.10
N GLY A 131 2.74 -13.77 10.18
CA GLY A 131 2.14 -13.84 8.85
C GLY A 131 2.86 -12.93 7.88
N HIS A 132 3.30 -13.44 6.73
CA HIS A 132 4.06 -12.64 5.77
C HIS A 132 3.42 -12.72 4.39
N GLY A 133 3.03 -11.57 3.83
CA GLY A 133 2.42 -11.47 2.51
C GLY A 133 3.46 -11.21 1.43
N HIS A 134 3.41 -11.98 0.34
CA HIS A 134 4.24 -11.79 -0.84
C HIS A 134 3.38 -11.28 -2.00
N ALA A 135 3.57 -10.03 -2.41
CA ALA A 135 2.67 -9.36 -3.33
C ALA A 135 3.40 -8.52 -4.38
N THR A 136 2.68 -8.16 -5.42
CA THR A 136 2.95 -6.94 -6.18
C THR A 136 1.87 -5.94 -5.80
N ASN A 137 2.26 -4.80 -5.25
CA ASN A 137 1.33 -3.75 -4.88
C ASN A 137 1.25 -2.70 -6.00
N LYS A 138 0.07 -2.51 -6.56
CA LYS A 138 -0.18 -1.42 -7.49
C LYS A 138 -0.57 -0.20 -6.67
N HIS A 139 0.20 0.87 -6.75
CA HIS A 139 -0.16 2.17 -6.19
C HIS A 139 -0.66 3.11 -7.29
N PHE A 140 -1.62 3.94 -6.93
CA PHE A 140 -2.14 5.00 -7.77
C PHE A 140 -1.67 6.32 -7.19
N TYR A 141 -1.17 7.22 -8.04
CA TYR A 141 -0.71 8.54 -7.64
C TYR A 141 -1.41 9.59 -8.48
N LYS A 142 -1.76 10.71 -7.84
CA LYS A 142 -2.45 11.82 -8.49
C LYS A 142 -1.85 13.15 -8.06
N LYS A 143 -1.71 14.10 -8.99
CA LYS A 143 -1.44 15.50 -8.63
C LYS A 143 -2.69 16.16 -8.08
N VAL A 144 -2.60 16.71 -6.88
CA VAL A 144 -3.62 17.55 -6.23
C VAL A 144 -2.98 18.92 -6.01
N ASP A 145 -3.55 19.95 -6.61
CA ASP A 145 -3.00 21.32 -6.58
C ASP A 145 -1.51 21.38 -6.98
N GLY A 146 -1.13 20.57 -7.97
CA GLY A 146 0.23 20.49 -8.50
C GLY A 146 1.20 19.57 -7.73
N VAL A 147 0.79 19.00 -6.60
CA VAL A 147 1.65 18.14 -5.76
C VAL A 147 1.23 16.68 -5.89
N TRP A 148 2.18 15.76 -6.09
CA TRP A 148 1.88 14.33 -6.09
C TRP A 148 1.37 13.86 -4.74
N LYS A 149 0.35 12.99 -4.77
CA LYS A 149 -0.24 12.35 -3.60
C LYS A 149 -0.47 10.87 -3.85
N PHE A 150 -0.37 10.08 -2.78
CA PHE A 150 -0.80 8.68 -2.77
C PHE A 150 -2.33 8.62 -2.89
N ALA A 151 -2.82 8.10 -4.00
CA ALA A 151 -4.22 8.10 -4.39
C ALA A 151 -4.87 6.71 -4.34
N GLY A 152 -4.18 5.72 -3.74
CA GLY A 152 -4.77 4.41 -3.52
C GLY A 152 -3.86 3.24 -3.82
N LEU A 153 -4.38 2.03 -3.60
CA LEU A 153 -3.66 0.79 -3.81
C LEU A 153 -4.55 -0.40 -4.17
N ALA A 154 -3.93 -1.36 -4.85
CA ALA A 154 -4.50 -2.66 -5.19
C ALA A 154 -3.40 -3.73 -5.09
N PRO A 155 -3.16 -4.32 -3.90
CA PRO A 155 -2.26 -5.45 -3.76
C PRO A 155 -2.77 -6.67 -4.49
N LEU A 156 -1.88 -7.29 -5.28
CA LEU A 156 -2.08 -8.63 -5.82
C LEU A 156 -1.20 -9.60 -5.04
N VAL A 157 -1.78 -10.26 -4.05
CA VAL A 157 -1.11 -11.27 -3.22
C VAL A 157 -0.83 -12.50 -4.09
N ARG A 158 0.40 -13.03 -4.03
CA ARG A 158 0.79 -14.26 -4.73
C ARG A 158 0.66 -15.47 -3.82
N TRP A 159 1.16 -15.34 -2.60
CA TRP A 159 1.11 -16.38 -1.56
C TRP A 159 1.50 -15.74 -0.22
N ASN A 160 1.25 -16.47 0.87
CA ASN A 160 1.53 -16.05 2.24
C ASN A 160 2.39 -17.09 2.98
N GLU A 161 3.27 -16.63 3.87
CA GLU A 161 3.97 -17.45 4.86
C GLU A 161 3.22 -17.42 6.21
N HIS A 162 3.32 -18.50 6.98
CA HIS A 162 2.74 -18.65 8.31
C HIS A 162 1.20 -18.53 8.33
N GLU A 163 0.64 -17.94 9.39
CA GLU A 163 -0.80 -17.82 9.63
C GLU A 163 -1.28 -16.39 9.31
N PHE A 164 -1.01 -15.92 8.08
CA PHE A 164 -1.31 -14.55 7.65
C PHE A 164 -2.78 -14.18 7.81
N GLU A 165 -3.67 -15.14 7.60
CA GLU A 165 -5.11 -15.00 7.78
C GLU A 165 -5.53 -14.68 9.23
N LYS A 166 -4.66 -14.93 10.22
CA LYS A 166 -4.89 -14.64 11.64
C LYS A 166 -4.23 -13.36 12.13
N VAL A 167 -3.50 -12.63 11.27
CA VAL A 167 -2.75 -11.43 11.67
C VAL A 167 -3.67 -10.28 12.06
N PHE A 168 -4.72 -10.03 11.29
CA PHE A 168 -5.61 -8.90 11.51
C PHE A 168 -6.97 -9.38 11.97
N LYS A 169 -7.44 -8.87 13.12
CA LYS A 169 -8.76 -9.15 13.69
C LYS A 169 -9.90 -8.93 12.68
N GLY A 170 -9.73 -7.93 11.79
CA GLY A 170 -10.71 -7.56 10.77
C GLY A 170 -10.47 -8.15 9.36
N SER A 171 -9.60 -9.15 9.20
CA SER A 171 -9.35 -9.80 7.90
C SER A 171 -9.61 -11.31 8.00
N TYR A 172 -10.22 -11.89 6.96
CA TYR A 172 -10.50 -13.33 6.78
C TYR A 172 -11.33 -14.06 7.85
N LEU A 173 -11.55 -13.49 9.04
CA LEU A 173 -12.43 -14.05 10.04
C LEU A 173 -13.88 -13.65 9.76
N LYS A 174 -14.60 -14.53 9.07
CA LYS A 174 -15.90 -14.93 9.60
C LYS A 174 -15.63 -16.13 10.49
N GLU A 175 -15.28 -15.91 11.76
CA GLU A 175 -15.59 -16.93 12.76
C GLU A 175 -17.11 -17.03 12.80
N GLU A 176 -17.60 -18.23 12.49
CA GLU A 176 -18.99 -18.51 12.16
C GLU A 176 -19.94 -18.06 13.28
N ALA A 177 -21.09 -17.52 12.90
CA ALA A 177 -22.23 -17.58 13.80
C ALA A 177 -22.58 -19.06 13.96
N GLU A 178 -22.04 -19.69 15.01
CA GLU A 178 -22.62 -20.85 15.66
C GLU A 178 -24.11 -20.56 15.90
N LYS A 179 -24.93 -20.95 14.92
CA LYS A 179 -26.38 -21.03 15.10
C LYS A 179 -26.70 -22.46 15.47
N LYS A 180 -26.76 -22.66 16.80
CA LYS A 180 -27.61 -23.59 17.58
C LYS A 180 -27.66 -25.05 17.15
#